data_AF-A0A3C0DSD7-F1
#
_entry.id   AF-A0A3C0DSD7-F1
#
_cell.length_a   1.000
_cell.length_b   1.000
_cell.length_c   1.000
_cell.angle_alpha   90.00
_cell.angle_beta   90.00
_cell.angle_gamma   90.00
#
_symmetry.space_group_name_H-M   'P 1'
#
loop_
_entity.id
_entity.type
_entity.pdbx_description
1 polymer ?
#
loop_
_entity_poly.entity_id
_entity_poly.type
_entity_poly.pdbx_seq_one_letter_code
_entity_poly.pdbx_strand_id
1 'polypeptide(L)'
;ATDPDALAKRYPRLKIYGRYNGTLAKGGEKLVLENPLGQARVTLKYNDKAPWPSAAAGEGHSLEVIDPLANPNDPANWKASTKKGGTPGK
;
A
#
# COMPACT_ATOMS: atom_id res chain seq x y z
N ALA A 1 10.48 -1.68 3.15
CA ALA A 1 11.41 -2.42 4.04
C ALA A 1 11.62 -3.80 3.44
N THR A 2 12.87 -4.21 3.22
CA THR A 2 13.19 -5.53 2.62
C THR A 2 13.20 -6.67 3.63
N ASP A 3 13.11 -6.34 4.92
CA ASP A 3 13.17 -7.30 6.02
C ASP A 3 11.84 -7.30 6.82
N PRO A 4 11.06 -8.40 6.79
CA PRO A 4 9.81 -8.51 7.55
C PRO A 4 10.04 -8.52 9.06
N ASP A 5 11.19 -8.98 9.57
CA ASP A 5 11.49 -8.96 11.01
C ASP A 5 11.75 -7.53 11.48
N ALA A 6 12.44 -6.72 10.67
CA ALA A 6 12.59 -5.29 10.92
C ALA A 6 11.23 -4.56 10.89
N LEU A 7 10.31 -4.98 10.02
CA LEU A 7 8.95 -4.43 9.97
C LEU A 7 8.14 -4.82 11.21
N ALA A 8 8.20 -6.09 11.63
CA ALA A 8 7.55 -6.59 12.85
C ALA A 8 8.06 -5.86 14.10
N LYS A 9 9.37 -5.65 14.20
CA LYS A 9 9.99 -4.91 15.30
C LYS A 9 9.55 -3.44 15.33
N ARG A 10 9.39 -2.82 14.16
CA ARG A 10 8.94 -1.41 14.05
C ARG A 10 7.43 -1.25 14.25
N TYR A 11 6.64 -2.27 13.90
CA TYR A 11 5.17 -2.26 13.95
C TYR A 11 4.61 -3.54 14.61
N PRO A 12 4.81 -3.72 15.93
CA PRO A 12 4.51 -4.99 16.62
C PRO A 12 3.03 -5.36 16.70
N ARG A 13 2.12 -4.42 16.37
CA ARG A 13 0.67 -4.67 16.35
C ARG A 13 0.15 -5.15 15.00
N LEU A 14 1.01 -5.21 13.98
CA LEU A 14 0.61 -5.63 12.65
C LEU A 14 0.70 -7.13 12.50
N LYS A 15 -0.38 -7.72 11.99
CA LYS A 15 -0.33 -9.06 11.44
C LYS A 15 0.31 -8.99 10.05
N ILE A 16 1.54 -9.48 9.94
CA ILE A 16 2.28 -9.54 8.67
C ILE A 16 1.98 -10.88 8.01
N TYR A 17 1.39 -10.85 6.82
CA TYR A 17 1.02 -12.06 6.07
C TYR A 17 2.13 -12.58 5.16
N GLY A 18 3.24 -11.84 5.06
CA GLY A 18 4.40 -12.20 4.25
C GLY A 18 4.95 -10.99 3.51
N ARG A 19 5.87 -11.28 2.60
CA ARG A 19 6.52 -10.29 1.74
C ARG A 19 6.03 -10.46 0.30
N TYR A 20 5.64 -9.36 -0.32
CA TYR A 20 5.50 -9.33 -1.78
C TYR A 20 6.90 -9.28 -2.40
N ASN A 21 7.26 -10.32 -3.17
CA ASN A 21 8.58 -10.46 -3.79
C ASN A 21 8.64 -9.90 -5.22
N GLY A 22 7.52 -9.42 -5.74
CA GLY A 22 7.47 -8.72 -7.03
C GLY A 22 7.93 -7.27 -6.93
N THR A 23 8.00 -6.62 -8.08
CA THR A 23 8.13 -5.18 -8.18
C THR A 23 6.75 -4.56 -8.39
N LEU A 24 6.62 -3.30 -7.98
CA LEU A 24 5.45 -2.48 -8.29
C LEU A 24 5.83 -1.48 -9.38
N ALA A 25 4.96 -1.32 -10.38
CA ALA A 25 5.18 -0.41 -11.50
C ALA A 25 5.16 1.05 -11.02
N LYS A 26 6.17 1.83 -11.41
CA LYS A 26 6.24 3.25 -11.01
C LYS A 26 5.08 4.06 -11.61
N GLY A 27 4.67 3.82 -12.85
CA GLY A 27 3.56 4.56 -13.50
C GLY A 27 2.12 4.09 -13.19
N GLY A 28 1.96 3.22 -12.17
CA GLY A 28 0.67 2.62 -11.84
C GLY A 28 0.42 1.27 -12.52
N GLU A 29 -0.32 0.42 -11.82
CA GLU A 29 -0.80 -0.89 -12.31
C GLU A 29 -2.08 -1.30 -11.57
N LYS A 30 -2.67 -2.41 -12.00
CA LYS A 30 -3.78 -3.04 -11.29
C LYS A 30 -3.24 -4.01 -10.25
N LEU A 31 -3.62 -3.82 -9.00
CA LEU A 31 -3.37 -4.75 -7.91
C LEU A 31 -4.66 -5.47 -7.52
N VAL A 32 -4.55 -6.77 -7.30
CA VAL A 32 -5.62 -7.61 -6.77
C VAL A 32 -5.10 -8.28 -5.51
N LEU A 33 -5.79 -8.07 -4.40
CA LEU A 33 -5.56 -8.80 -3.16
C LEU A 33 -6.59 -9.93 -3.09
N GLU A 34 -6.12 -11.17 -3.09
CA GLU A 34 -6.96 -12.36 -3.07
C GLU A 34 -6.87 -13.08 -1.74
N ASN A 35 -7.92 -13.81 -1.37
CA ASN A 35 -7.86 -14.77 -0.27
C ASN A 35 -7.24 -16.11 -0.74
N PRO A 36 -6.96 -17.06 0.17
CA PRO A 36 -6.41 -18.38 -0.22
C PRO A 36 -7.31 -19.21 -1.15
N LEU A 37 -8.58 -18.83 -1.34
CA LEU A 37 -9.51 -19.47 -2.26
C LEU A 37 -9.52 -18.80 -3.66
N GLY A 38 -8.63 -17.83 -3.91
CA GLY A 38 -8.54 -17.09 -5.18
C GLY A 38 -9.63 -16.04 -5.35
N GLN A 39 -10.37 -15.69 -4.30
CA GLN A 39 -11.40 -14.66 -4.39
C GLN A 39 -10.77 -13.28 -4.16
N ALA A 40 -10.94 -12.38 -5.14
CA ALA A 40 -10.54 -10.99 -5.00
C ALA A 40 -11.28 -10.32 -3.83
N ARG A 41 -10.51 -9.86 -2.84
CA ARG A 41 -10.97 -9.06 -1.71
C ARG A 41 -10.87 -7.57 -1.99
N VAL A 42 -9.80 -7.17 -2.66
CA VAL A 42 -9.58 -5.78 -3.07
C VAL A 42 -9.04 -5.78 -4.49
N THR A 43 -9.57 -4.90 -5.33
CA THR A 43 -9.03 -4.63 -6.66
C THR A 43 -8.88 -3.13 -6.80
N LEU A 44 -7.68 -2.66 -7.08
CA LEU A 44 -7.38 -1.24 -7.21
C LEU A 44 -6.45 -1.00 -8.40
N LYS A 45 -6.64 0.13 -9.08
CA LYS A 45 -5.70 0.62 -10.09
C LYS A 45 -5.06 1.91 -9.58
N TYR A 46 -3.83 1.82 -9.09
CA TYR A 46 -3.12 2.98 -8.55
C TYR A 46 -2.33 3.73 -9.62
N ASN A 47 -1.88 4.93 -9.30
CA ASN A 47 -0.92 5.70 -10.09
C ASN A 47 0.05 6.47 -9.18
N ASP A 48 1.17 6.92 -9.73
CA ASP A 48 2.13 7.82 -9.07
C ASP A 48 1.92 9.30 -9.41
N LYS A 49 0.95 9.60 -10.28
CA LYS A 49 0.56 10.94 -10.72
C LYS A 49 -0.83 11.32 -10.23
N ALA A 50 -1.09 12.64 -10.24
CA ALA A 50 -2.41 13.20 -9.98
C ALA A 50 -3.50 12.47 -10.79
N PRO A 51 -4.67 12.17 -10.20
CA PRO A 51 -5.14 12.61 -8.87
C PRO A 51 -4.58 11.83 -7.67
N TRP A 52 -3.71 10.83 -7.85
CA TRP A 52 -3.11 10.09 -6.75
C TRP A 52 -2.03 10.93 -6.03
N PRO A 53 -1.81 10.72 -4.72
CA PRO A 53 -0.73 11.37 -3.97
C PRO A 53 0.67 11.10 -4.57
N SER A 54 1.24 12.11 -5.22
CA SER A 54 2.53 12.02 -5.91
C SER A 54 3.74 11.88 -4.99
N ALA A 55 3.62 12.19 -3.69
CA ALA A 55 4.72 11.97 -2.73
C ALA A 55 5.10 10.48 -2.58
N ALA A 56 4.19 9.56 -2.93
CA ALA A 56 4.48 8.13 -3.03
C ALA A 56 5.34 7.75 -4.27
N ALA A 57 5.55 8.67 -5.21
CA ALA A 57 6.20 8.44 -6.51
C ALA A 57 7.74 8.38 -6.47
N GLY A 58 8.38 8.50 -5.30
CA GLY A 58 9.85 8.42 -5.24
C GLY A 58 10.53 9.03 -4.04
N GLU A 59 9.82 9.77 -3.19
CA GLU A 59 10.42 10.43 -2.02
C GLU A 59 10.59 9.49 -0.81
N GLY A 60 10.23 8.22 -0.98
CA GLY A 60 10.30 7.18 0.04
C GLY A 60 9.06 7.09 0.93
N HIS A 61 7.99 7.81 0.60
CA HIS A 61 6.68 7.67 1.24
C HIS A 61 5.90 6.50 0.61
N SER A 62 5.04 5.84 1.39
CA SER A 62 4.08 4.86 0.88
C SER A 62 2.72 5.50 0.63
N LEU A 63 1.94 4.89 -0.26
CA LEU A 63 0.53 5.18 -0.43
C LEU A 63 -0.28 4.40 0.62
N GLU A 64 -1.15 5.08 1.35
CA GLU A 64 -1.94 4.52 2.46
C GLU A 64 -3.42 4.83 2.29
N VAL A 65 -4.28 3.83 2.51
CA VAL A 65 -5.73 4.00 2.44
C VAL A 65 -6.22 4.81 3.63
N ILE A 66 -7.19 5.69 3.40
CA ILE A 66 -7.81 6.53 4.45
C ILE A 66 -8.96 5.75 5.11
N ASP A 67 -9.92 5.31 4.30
CA ASP A 67 -11.04 4.46 4.71
C ASP A 67 -10.98 3.11 3.97
N PRO A 68 -10.68 1.99 4.68
CA PRO A 68 -10.64 0.66 4.10
C PRO A 68 -11.97 0.14 3.55
N LEU A 69 -13.10 0.73 3.95
CA LEU A 69 -14.44 0.35 3.49
C LEU A 69 -14.92 1.18 2.30
N ALA A 70 -14.26 2.31 2.02
CA ALA A 70 -14.56 3.14 0.86
C ALA A 70 -13.97 2.54 -0.43
N ASN A 71 -14.31 3.13 -1.57
CA ASN A 71 -13.87 2.65 -2.88
C ASN A 71 -12.33 2.73 -2.98
N PRO A 72 -11.62 1.58 -3.17
CA PRO A 72 -10.17 1.59 -3.27
C PRO A 72 -9.65 2.19 -4.59
N ASN A 73 -10.53 2.39 -5.59
CA ASN A 73 -10.19 3.06 -6.85
C ASN A 73 -10.40 4.58 -6.80
N ASP A 74 -10.94 5.12 -5.70
CA ASP A 74 -11.04 6.56 -5.49
C ASP A 74 -9.69 7.11 -4.99
N PRO A 75 -8.96 7.91 -5.79
CA PRO A 75 -7.67 8.47 -5.39
C PRO A 75 -7.77 9.38 -4.16
N ALA A 76 -8.94 9.99 -3.91
CA ALA A 76 -9.17 10.82 -2.72
C ALA A 76 -9.22 10.00 -1.42
N ASN A 77 -9.41 8.68 -1.52
CA ASN A 77 -9.33 7.75 -0.40
C ASN A 77 -7.90 7.30 -0.09
N TRP A 78 -6.89 7.92 -0.70
CA TRP A 78 -5.49 7.61 -0.48
C TRP A 78 -4.71 8.84 -0.06
N LYS A 79 -3.75 8.63 0.85
CA LYS A 79 -2.79 9.64 1.29
C LYS A 79 -1.38 9.10 1.20
N ALA A 80 -0.41 10.00 1.08
CA ALA A 80 0.97 9.63 1.37
C ALA A 80 1.14 9.45 2.88
N SER A 81 1.93 8.45 3.27
CA SER A 81 2.33 8.24 4.66
C SER A 81 3.01 9.50 5.22
N THR A 82 2.86 9.77 6.52
CA THR A 82 3.48 10.97 7.14
C THR A 82 4.99 10.82 7.34
N LYS A 83 5.54 9.61 7.23
CA LYS A 83 6.97 9.31 7.41
C LYS A 83 7.52 8.50 6.24
N LYS A 84 8.77 8.76 5.86
CA LYS A 84 9.50 7.89 4.93
C LYS A 84 9.53 6.46 5.46
N GLY A 85 9.30 5.50 4.55
CA GLY A 85 9.14 4.08 4.85
C GLY A 85 7.75 3.68 5.36
N GLY A 86 6.77 4.59 5.30
CA GLY A 86 5.38 4.32 5.65
C GLY A 86 5.03 4.48 7.12
N THR A 87 3.74 4.44 7.40
CA THR A 87 3.07 4.41 8.70
C THR A 87 2.00 3.31 8.81
N PRO A 88 2.32 2.03 8.52
CA PRO A 88 1.31 0.98 8.53
C PRO A 88 0.69 0.77 9.92
N GLY A 89 -0.64 0.64 9.97
CA GLY A 89 -1.41 0.40 11.20
C GLY A 89 -1.56 1.59 12.15
N LYS A 90 -1.38 2.82 11.65
CA LYS A 90 -1.59 4.06 12.41
C LYS A 90 -2.73 4.89 11.85
#